data_AF-A0A524NTL4-F1
#
_entry.id   AF-A0A524NTL4-F1
#
_cell.length_a   1.000
_cell.length_b   1.000
_cell.length_c   1.000
_cell.angle_alpha   90.00
_cell.angle_beta   90.00
_cell.angle_gamma   90.00
#
_symmetry.space_group_name_H-M   'P 1'
#
loop_
_entity.id
_entity.type
_entity.pdbx_description
1 polymer ?
#
loop_
_entity_poly.entity_id
_entity_poly.type
_entity_poly.pdbx_seq_one_letter_code
_entity_poly.pdbx_strand_id
1 'polypeptide(L)'
;MSHISIKSKFSEFSFREFFQDLKEAIGGSERDFTKIPLSKAILLLSIPMVLEMIMESVFALVDIFFVSRLGAEAVATVGITESLMTIIYAIGIGLSVGTTALVSRRIGEKRPEAASVAAVQAIFTGIVVSLAFSALGLFFAKDLLRLMGASEPTIEMGYMYPTIMLGG
;
A
#
# COMPACT_ATOMS: atom_id res chain seq x y z
N MET A 1 52.18 1.11 27.87
CA MET A 1 50.85 0.46 28.02
C MET A 1 49.80 1.56 28.01
N SER A 2 49.31 1.93 26.82
CA SER A 2 48.29 2.97 26.64
C SER A 2 46.91 2.34 26.58
N HIS A 3 46.05 2.73 27.52
CA HIS A 3 44.67 2.32 27.62
C HIS A 3 43.87 2.74 26.38
N ILE A 4 43.33 1.75 25.65
CA ILE A 4 42.29 1.97 24.64
C ILE A 4 40.97 2.16 25.39
N SER A 5 40.53 3.40 25.52
CA SER A 5 39.20 3.74 26.02
C SER A 5 38.17 3.47 24.92
N ILE A 6 37.63 2.25 24.89
CA ILE A 6 36.40 1.92 24.16
C ILE A 6 35.24 2.34 25.07
N LYS A 7 34.94 3.64 25.13
CA LYS A 7 33.71 4.13 25.76
C LYS A 7 32.90 4.97 24.78
N SER A 8 31.64 4.55 24.66
CA SER A 8 30.46 5.35 24.37
C SER A 8 30.30 5.91 22.94
N LYS A 9 29.46 5.23 22.15
CA LYS A 9 28.71 5.87 21.06
C LYS A 9 27.26 5.34 20.92
N PHE A 10 26.71 4.73 21.98
CA PHE A 10 25.37 4.12 21.97
C PHE A 10 24.42 4.64 23.09
N SER A 11 24.78 5.71 23.79
CA SER A 11 23.89 6.41 24.73
C SER A 11 24.15 7.90 24.56
N GLU A 12 23.22 8.74 24.12
CA GLU A 12 21.93 9.00 24.75
C GLU A 12 20.82 9.13 23.68
N PHE A 13 19.87 8.19 23.63
CA PHE A 13 18.63 8.41 22.89
C PHE A 13 17.80 9.42 23.71
N SER A 14 17.98 10.71 23.44
CA SER A 14 17.25 11.75 24.14
C SER A 14 15.79 11.69 23.70
N PHE A 15 14.85 11.43 24.64
CA PHE A 15 13.42 11.43 24.35
C PHE A 15 12.98 12.70 23.62
N ARG A 16 13.59 13.86 23.92
CA ARG A 16 13.31 15.11 23.21
C ARG A 16 13.67 15.05 21.72
N GLU A 17 14.81 14.47 21.38
CA GLU A 17 15.24 14.31 19.99
C GLU A 17 14.28 13.38 19.23
N PHE A 18 13.88 12.28 19.86
CA PHE A 18 12.88 11.37 19.28
C PHE A 18 11.53 12.06 19.03
N PHE A 19 11.01 12.81 20.01
CA PHE A 19 9.75 13.56 19.85
C PHE A 19 9.87 14.66 18.77
N GLN A 20 11.04 15.27 18.63
CA GLN A 20 11.30 16.24 17.58
C GLN A 20 11.32 15.57 16.19
N ASP A 21 11.94 14.40 16.07
CA ASP A 21 11.97 13.62 14.84
C ASP A 21 10.61 13.07 14.46
N LEU A 22 9.81 12.65 15.44
CA LEU A 22 8.43 12.25 15.26
C LEU A 22 7.60 13.42 14.72
N LYS A 23 7.75 14.60 15.33
CA LYS A 23 7.06 15.81 14.86
C LYS A 23 7.51 16.23 13.46
N GLU A 24 8.80 16.09 13.15
CA GLU A 24 9.35 16.38 11.82
C GLU A 24 8.85 15.38 10.77
N ALA A 25 8.84 14.08 11.09
CA ALA A 25 8.35 13.03 10.19
C ALA A 25 6.87 13.20 9.86
N ILE A 26 6.04 13.53 10.86
CA ILE A 26 4.59 13.76 10.67
C ILE A 26 4.32 15.10 10.00
N GLY A 27 5.07 16.15 10.35
CA GLY A 27 4.91 17.50 9.80
C GLY A 27 5.46 17.69 8.40
N GLY A 28 6.21 16.70 7.87
CA GLY A 28 6.96 16.81 6.64
C GLY A 28 8.39 17.34 6.88
N SER A 29 9.36 16.77 6.16
CA SER A 29 10.77 17.18 6.20
C SER A 29 11.18 17.72 4.84
N GLU A 30 11.78 18.91 4.80
CA GLU A 30 12.43 19.46 3.60
C GLU A 30 13.90 19.04 3.46
N ARG A 31 14.37 18.14 4.34
CA ARG A 31 15.78 17.72 4.33
C ARG A 31 16.08 16.84 3.13
N ASP A 32 17.26 17.06 2.57
CA ASP A 32 17.84 16.17 1.55
C ASP A 32 18.27 14.85 2.21
N PHE A 33 17.48 13.79 1.98
CA PHE A 33 17.72 12.45 2.53
C PHE A 33 19.06 11.84 2.10
N THR A 34 19.72 12.39 1.07
CA THR A 34 21.04 11.92 0.61
C THR A 34 22.19 12.51 1.43
N LYS A 35 21.93 13.55 2.23
CA LYS A 35 22.96 14.29 3.00
C LYS A 35 22.92 14.03 4.51
N ILE A 36 21.82 13.51 5.02
CA ILE A 36 21.65 13.21 6.45
C ILE A 36 22.16 11.80 6.78
N PRO A 37 22.44 11.49 8.06
CA PRO A 37 22.80 10.14 8.47
C PRO A 37 21.73 9.12 8.07
N LEU A 38 22.12 7.97 7.54
CA LEU A 38 21.21 6.92 7.07
C LEU A 38 20.18 6.51 8.15
N SER A 39 20.60 6.38 9.41
CA SER A 39 19.71 6.06 10.53
C SER A 39 18.59 7.10 10.71
N LYS A 40 18.90 8.38 10.49
CA LYS A 40 17.94 9.49 10.56
C LYS A 40 16.97 9.46 9.38
N ALA A 41 17.48 9.21 8.17
CA ALA A 41 16.64 9.08 6.98
C ALA A 41 15.64 7.92 7.10
N ILE A 42 16.11 6.75 7.56
CA ILE A 42 15.26 5.60 7.82
C ILE A 42 14.18 5.94 8.86
N LEU A 43 14.55 6.59 9.97
CA LEU A 43 13.59 6.97 11.02
C LEU A 43 12.49 7.88 10.46
N LEU A 44 12.87 8.97 9.78
CA LEU A 44 11.93 9.96 9.23
C LEU A 44 10.97 9.37 8.19
N LEU A 45 11.42 8.39 7.39
CA LEU A 45 10.59 7.72 6.38
C LEU A 45 9.74 6.57 6.97
N SER A 46 10.26 5.86 7.96
CA SER A 46 9.57 4.71 8.57
C SER A 46 8.36 5.12 9.42
N ILE A 47 8.41 6.28 10.06
CA ILE A 47 7.32 6.78 10.93
C ILE A 47 6.01 6.96 10.15
N PRO A 48 5.96 7.74 9.05
CA PRO A 48 4.73 7.90 8.28
C PRO A 48 4.25 6.57 7.66
N MET A 49 5.18 5.71 7.23
CA MET A 49 4.85 4.39 6.68
C MET A 49 4.21 3.45 7.72
N VAL A 50 4.74 3.38 8.94
CA VAL A 50 4.13 2.59 10.02
C VAL A 50 2.76 3.14 10.41
N LEU A 51 2.62 4.48 10.44
CA LEU A 51 1.34 5.11 10.71
C LEU A 51 0.31 4.77 9.64
N GLU A 52 0.68 4.78 8.36
CA GLU A 52 -0.15 4.34 7.25
C GLU A 52 -0.63 2.89 7.47
N MET A 53 0.28 1.95 7.76
CA MET A 53 -0.08 0.55 8.00
C MET A 53 -1.01 0.36 9.20
N ILE A 54 -0.83 1.14 10.27
CA ILE A 54 -1.75 1.13 11.42
C ILE A 54 -3.12 1.63 11.00
N MET A 55 -3.18 2.72 10.24
CA MET A 55 -4.44 3.30 9.77
C MET A 55 -5.18 2.34 8.84
N GLU A 56 -4.49 1.66 7.93
CA GLU A 56 -5.03 0.61 7.06
C GLU A 56 -5.63 -0.54 7.90
N SER A 57 -4.90 -1.00 8.91
CA SER A 57 -5.37 -2.06 9.82
C SER A 57 -6.61 -1.65 10.62
N VAL A 58 -6.62 -0.41 11.13
CA VAL A 58 -7.78 0.15 11.85
C VAL A 58 -8.97 0.30 10.91
N PHE A 59 -8.74 0.76 9.68
CA PHE A 59 -9.79 0.88 8.67
C PHE A 59 -10.44 -0.47 8.39
N ALA A 60 -9.65 -1.52 8.17
CA ALA A 60 -10.17 -2.88 7.96
C ALA A 60 -11.00 -3.39 9.16
N LEU A 61 -10.57 -3.11 10.39
CA LEU A 61 -11.33 -3.49 11.60
C LEU A 61 -12.65 -2.71 11.73
N VAL A 62 -12.64 -1.42 11.41
CA VAL A 62 -13.84 -0.58 11.46
C VAL A 62 -14.81 -1.00 10.36
N ASP A 63 -14.34 -1.29 9.16
CA ASP A 63 -15.15 -1.76 8.04
C ASP A 63 -15.90 -3.05 8.42
N ILE A 64 -15.18 -4.08 8.87
CA ILE A 64 -15.81 -5.35 9.25
C ILE A 64 -16.73 -5.21 10.46
N PHE A 65 -16.44 -4.29 11.38
CA PHE A 65 -17.33 -3.99 12.51
C PHE A 65 -18.69 -3.47 12.04
N PHE A 66 -18.73 -2.57 11.06
CA PHE A 66 -20.01 -2.09 10.51
C PHE A 66 -20.70 -3.17 9.68
N VAL A 67 -19.97 -3.89 8.82
CA VAL A 67 -20.50 -4.97 7.98
C VAL A 67 -21.08 -6.11 8.84
N SER A 68 -20.47 -6.43 9.99
CA SER A 68 -20.96 -7.49 10.89
C SER A 68 -22.39 -7.29 11.39
N ARG A 69 -22.88 -6.04 11.39
CA ARG A 69 -24.25 -5.71 11.78
C ARG A 69 -25.29 -6.08 10.72
N LEU A 70 -24.86 -6.40 9.50
CA LEU A 70 -25.73 -6.77 8.36
C LEU A 70 -25.97 -8.28 8.25
N GLY A 71 -25.24 -9.11 9.01
CA GLY A 71 -25.38 -10.57 9.01
C GLY A 71 -24.11 -11.30 8.59
N ALA A 72 -24.11 -12.62 8.78
CA ALA A 72 -22.95 -13.47 8.50
C ALA A 72 -22.61 -13.51 7.01
N GLU A 73 -23.62 -13.45 6.16
CA GLU A 73 -23.50 -13.48 4.69
C GLU A 73 -22.83 -12.21 4.17
N ALA A 74 -23.11 -11.05 4.77
CA ALA A 74 -22.46 -9.79 4.42
C ALA A 74 -20.96 -9.81 4.79
N VAL A 75 -20.63 -10.30 5.99
CA VAL A 75 -19.24 -10.48 6.45
C VAL A 75 -18.49 -11.43 5.53
N ALA A 76 -19.11 -12.56 5.17
CA ALA A 76 -18.53 -13.54 4.26
C ALA A 76 -18.30 -12.93 2.86
N THR A 77 -19.26 -12.15 2.35
CA THR A 77 -19.14 -11.46 1.05
C THR A 77 -17.94 -10.52 1.05
N VAL A 78 -17.79 -9.68 2.07
CA VAL A 78 -16.67 -8.72 2.16
C VAL A 78 -15.34 -9.46 2.29
N GLY A 79 -15.23 -10.45 3.17
CA GLY A 79 -13.97 -11.20 3.35
C GLY A 79 -13.51 -11.97 2.10
N ILE A 80 -14.45 -12.57 1.36
CA ILE A 80 -14.14 -13.25 0.10
C ILE A 80 -13.75 -12.23 -0.99
N THR A 81 -14.44 -11.09 -1.02
CA THR A 81 -14.13 -10.00 -1.95
C THR A 81 -12.77 -9.38 -1.66
N GLU A 82 -12.36 -9.24 -0.40
CA GLU A 82 -11.02 -8.79 0.00
C GLU A 82 -9.92 -9.78 -0.43
N SER A 83 -10.21 -11.09 -0.35
CA SER A 83 -9.30 -12.11 -0.85
C SER A 83 -9.07 -11.98 -2.37
N LEU A 84 -10.14 -11.67 -3.11
CA LEU A 84 -10.06 -11.35 -4.54
C LEU A 84 -9.25 -10.07 -4.78
N MET A 85 -9.49 -9.01 -3.99
CA MET A 85 -8.75 -7.75 -4.10
C MET A 85 -7.27 -7.91 -3.84
N THR A 86 -6.87 -8.79 -2.93
CA THR A 86 -5.46 -9.10 -2.66
C THR A 86 -4.72 -9.56 -3.93
N ILE A 87 -5.38 -10.37 -4.78
CA ILE A 87 -4.81 -10.83 -6.05
C ILE A 87 -4.66 -9.65 -7.02
N ILE A 88 -5.67 -8.77 -7.08
CA ILE A 88 -5.65 -7.59 -7.94
C ILE A 88 -4.56 -6.60 -7.48
N TYR A 89 -4.43 -6.37 -6.18
CA TYR A 89 -3.38 -5.56 -5.58
C TYR A 89 -1.99 -6.10 -5.88
N ALA A 90 -1.79 -7.43 -5.89
CA ALA A 90 -0.50 -8.00 -6.25
C ALA A 90 -0.04 -7.58 -7.67
N ILE A 91 -0.98 -7.49 -8.62
CA ILE A 91 -0.69 -7.01 -9.98
C ILE A 91 -0.37 -5.51 -9.96
N GLY A 92 -1.13 -4.71 -9.22
CA GLY A 92 -0.88 -3.28 -9.06
C GLY A 92 0.48 -2.97 -8.42
N ILE A 93 0.84 -3.70 -7.36
CA ILE A 93 2.14 -3.62 -6.69
C ILE A 93 3.25 -4.02 -7.67
N GLY A 94 3.07 -5.10 -8.45
CA GLY A 94 4.02 -5.52 -9.47
C GLY A 94 4.28 -4.42 -10.52
N LEU A 95 3.21 -3.79 -11.03
CA LEU A 95 3.31 -2.66 -11.96
C LEU A 95 4.02 -1.47 -11.31
N SER A 96 3.69 -1.14 -10.06
CA SER A 96 4.30 -0.04 -9.30
C SER A 96 5.80 -0.24 -9.09
N VAL A 97 6.22 -1.43 -8.64
CA VAL A 97 7.63 -1.78 -8.43
C VAL A 97 8.40 -1.77 -9.76
N GLY A 98 7.84 -2.37 -10.81
CA GLY A 98 8.43 -2.38 -12.14
C GLY A 98 8.60 -0.97 -12.72
N THR A 99 7.60 -0.12 -12.55
CA THR A 99 7.63 1.29 -12.97
C THR A 99 8.69 2.06 -12.20
N THR A 100 8.72 1.92 -10.88
CA THR A 100 9.70 2.57 -10.01
C THR A 100 11.13 2.20 -10.41
N ALA A 101 11.39 0.92 -10.71
CA ALA A 101 12.68 0.47 -11.20
C ALA A 101 13.05 1.08 -12.57
N LEU A 102 12.13 1.09 -13.53
CA LEU A 102 12.34 1.70 -14.86
C LEU A 102 12.59 3.21 -14.79
N VAL A 103 11.83 3.92 -13.96
CA VAL A 103 11.96 5.37 -13.77
C VAL A 103 13.28 5.68 -13.07
N SER A 104 13.55 5.02 -11.94
CA SER A 104 14.79 5.23 -11.17
C SER A 104 16.04 4.98 -12.01
N ARG A 105 16.03 3.92 -12.82
CA ARG A 105 17.14 3.63 -13.75
C ARG A 105 17.35 4.74 -14.77
N ARG A 106 16.29 5.22 -15.43
CA ARG A 106 16.41 6.26 -16.47
C ARG A 106 16.80 7.63 -15.90
N ILE A 107 16.31 7.95 -14.70
CA ILE A 107 16.77 9.13 -13.95
C ILE A 107 18.26 8.99 -13.63
N GLY A 108 18.71 7.82 -13.16
CA GLY A 108 20.12 7.51 -12.93
C GLY A 108 21.00 7.63 -14.19
N GLU A 109 20.46 7.27 -15.36
CA GLU A 109 21.11 7.44 -16.67
C GLU A 109 21.11 8.90 -17.18
N LYS A 110 20.62 9.86 -16.39
CA LYS A 110 20.44 11.28 -16.78
C LYS A 110 19.54 11.46 -18.00
N ARG A 111 18.51 10.62 -18.14
CA ARG A 111 17.53 10.65 -19.23
C ARG A 111 16.10 10.92 -18.70
N PRO A 112 15.82 12.13 -18.19
CA PRO A 112 14.54 12.44 -17.56
C PRO A 112 13.35 12.38 -18.53
N GLU A 113 13.54 12.70 -19.81
CA GLU A 113 12.49 12.60 -20.83
C GLU A 113 12.05 11.15 -21.03
N ALA A 114 13.01 10.24 -21.11
CA ALA A 114 12.74 8.81 -21.23
C ALA A 114 12.10 8.24 -19.95
N ALA A 115 12.45 8.77 -18.77
CA ALA A 115 11.78 8.43 -17.52
C ALA A 115 10.32 8.88 -17.51
N SER A 116 10.03 10.08 -18.01
CA SER A 116 8.66 10.60 -18.16
C SER A 116 7.82 9.73 -19.10
N VAL A 117 8.36 9.35 -20.26
CA VAL A 117 7.67 8.43 -21.19
C VAL A 117 7.30 7.11 -20.51
N ALA A 118 8.24 6.53 -19.74
CA ALA A 118 7.98 5.29 -19.03
C ALA A 118 6.92 5.42 -17.93
N ALA A 119 6.91 6.53 -17.21
CA ALA A 119 5.87 6.82 -16.22
C ALA A 119 4.48 6.94 -16.88
N VAL A 120 4.38 7.65 -18.01
CA VAL A 120 3.11 7.77 -18.76
C VAL A 120 2.65 6.43 -19.31
N GLN A 121 3.56 5.61 -19.85
CA GLN A 121 3.25 4.25 -20.31
C GLN A 121 2.74 3.36 -19.16
N ALA A 122 3.34 3.47 -17.97
CA ALA A 122 2.88 2.75 -16.80
C ALA A 122 1.47 3.18 -16.37
N ILE A 123 1.17 4.49 -16.36
CA ILE A 123 -0.18 5.00 -16.07
C ILE A 123 -1.18 4.44 -17.09
N PHE A 124 -0.87 4.52 -18.38
CA PHE A 124 -1.74 3.99 -19.42
C PHE A 124 -1.97 2.48 -19.27
N THR A 125 -0.92 1.73 -18.96
CA THR A 125 -1.01 0.29 -18.68
C THR A 125 -1.90 0.02 -17.47
N GLY A 126 -1.75 0.80 -16.39
CA GLY A 126 -2.59 0.72 -15.19
C GLY A 126 -4.07 0.97 -15.48
N ILE A 127 -4.38 1.97 -16.31
CA ILE A 127 -5.76 2.25 -16.76
C ILE A 127 -6.32 1.06 -17.54
N VAL A 128 -5.56 0.51 -18.50
CA VAL A 128 -6.00 -0.65 -19.29
C VAL A 128 -6.26 -1.87 -18.40
N VAL A 129 -5.36 -2.15 -17.45
CA VAL A 129 -5.53 -3.25 -16.49
C VAL A 129 -6.73 -3.01 -15.58
N SER A 130 -6.92 -1.79 -15.08
CA SER A 130 -8.07 -1.42 -14.25
C SER A 130 -9.39 -1.58 -14.99
N LEU A 131 -9.47 -1.13 -16.25
CA LEU A 131 -10.66 -1.32 -17.10
C LEU A 131 -10.96 -2.80 -17.34
N ALA A 132 -9.93 -3.64 -17.48
CA ALA A 132 -10.11 -5.08 -17.60
C ALA A 132 -10.72 -5.68 -16.32
N PHE A 133 -10.22 -5.31 -15.13
CA PHE A 133 -10.81 -5.76 -13.86
C PHE A 133 -12.21 -5.19 -13.61
N SER A 134 -12.47 -3.96 -14.02
CA SER A 134 -13.82 -3.36 -13.95
C SER A 134 -14.82 -4.12 -14.81
N ALA A 135 -14.45 -4.47 -16.05
CA ALA A 135 -15.28 -5.32 -16.88
C ALA A 135 -15.52 -6.71 -16.25
N LEU A 136 -14.49 -7.31 -15.65
CA LEU A 136 -14.64 -8.57 -14.90
C LEU A 136 -15.62 -8.44 -13.73
N GLY A 137 -15.56 -7.35 -12.98
CA GLY A 137 -16.51 -7.04 -11.91
C GLY A 137 -17.94 -6.91 -12.42
N LEU A 138 -18.16 -6.10 -13.44
CA LEU A 138 -19.51 -5.80 -13.96
C LEU A 138 -20.22 -7.03 -14.54
N PHE A 139 -19.49 -7.86 -15.28
CA PHE A 139 -20.09 -8.99 -16.00
C PHE A 139 -19.97 -10.32 -15.26
N PHE A 140 -18.96 -10.49 -14.40
CA PHE A 140 -18.60 -11.79 -13.82
C PHE A 140 -18.53 -11.79 -12.27
N ALA A 141 -19.06 -10.79 -11.57
CA ALA A 141 -19.02 -10.73 -10.09
C ALA A 141 -19.49 -12.03 -9.40
N LYS A 142 -20.58 -12.65 -9.87
CA LYS A 142 -21.09 -13.91 -9.29
C LYS A 142 -20.10 -15.06 -9.50
N ASP A 143 -19.52 -15.17 -10.68
CA ASP A 143 -18.56 -16.22 -11.01
C ASP A 143 -17.23 -16.02 -10.27
N LEU A 144 -16.80 -14.78 -10.08
CA LEU A 144 -15.63 -14.43 -9.27
C LEU A 144 -15.83 -14.83 -7.81
N LEU A 145 -16.99 -14.53 -7.22
CA LEU A 145 -17.31 -14.98 -5.86
C LEU A 145 -17.36 -16.50 -5.75
N ARG A 146 -17.97 -17.18 -6.73
CA ARG A 146 -18.00 -18.65 -6.79
C ARG A 146 -16.60 -19.25 -6.89
N LEU A 147 -15.73 -18.67 -7.73
CA LEU A 147 -14.33 -19.10 -7.89
C LEU A 147 -13.55 -18.97 -6.57
N MET A 148 -13.88 -17.97 -5.76
CA MET A 148 -13.28 -17.76 -4.44
C MET A 148 -13.91 -18.59 -3.31
N GLY A 149 -14.87 -19.46 -3.64
CA GLY A 149 -15.47 -20.39 -2.69
C GLY A 149 -16.67 -19.83 -1.92
N ALA A 150 -17.31 -18.77 -2.40
CA ALA A 150 -18.55 -18.27 -1.80
C ALA A 150 -19.70 -19.29 -1.94
N SER A 151 -20.51 -19.40 -0.90
CA SER A 151 -21.73 -20.21 -0.92
C SER A 151 -22.83 -19.54 -1.76
N GLU A 152 -23.80 -20.31 -2.27
CA GLU A 152 -24.87 -19.77 -3.10
C GLU A 152 -25.66 -18.63 -2.41
N PRO A 153 -26.06 -18.74 -1.13
CA PRO A 153 -26.72 -17.64 -0.42
C PRO A 153 -25.85 -16.37 -0.34
N THR A 154 -24.54 -16.53 -0.12
CA THR A 154 -23.58 -15.41 -0.10
C THR A 154 -23.50 -14.72 -1.47
N ILE A 155 -23.50 -15.50 -2.55
CA ILE A 155 -23.44 -14.96 -3.91
C ILE A 155 -24.73 -14.20 -4.23
N GLU A 156 -25.91 -14.79 -3.98
CA GLU A 156 -27.19 -14.15 -4.31
C GLU A 156 -27.41 -12.85 -3.55
N MET A 157 -27.03 -12.82 -2.27
CA MET A 157 -27.17 -11.64 -1.41
C MET A 157 -26.07 -10.60 -1.66
N GLY A 158 -24.85 -11.05 -1.98
CA GLY A 158 -23.64 -10.24 -1.90
C GLY A 158 -23.02 -9.80 -3.22
N TYR A 159 -23.41 -10.36 -4.37
CA TYR A 159 -22.71 -10.09 -5.65
C TYR A 159 -22.67 -8.62 -6.07
N MET A 160 -23.63 -7.80 -5.60
CA MET A 160 -23.64 -6.37 -5.89
C MET A 160 -22.43 -5.64 -5.30
N TYR A 161 -21.89 -6.12 -4.18
CA TYR A 161 -20.72 -5.51 -3.54
C TYR A 161 -19.47 -5.53 -4.45
N PRO A 162 -18.95 -6.69 -4.90
CA PRO A 162 -17.83 -6.71 -5.84
C PRO A 162 -18.18 -6.14 -7.21
N THR A 163 -19.45 -6.18 -7.63
CA THR A 163 -19.90 -5.55 -8.90
C THR A 163 -19.62 -4.05 -8.87
N ILE A 164 -20.04 -3.36 -7.81
CA ILE A 164 -19.83 -1.91 -7.65
C ILE A 164 -18.36 -1.61 -7.37
N MET A 165 -17.75 -2.37 -6.47
CA MET A 165 -16.37 -2.11 -6.03
C MET A 165 -15.35 -2.25 -7.17
N LEU A 166 -15.51 -3.25 -8.05
CA LEU A 166 -14.64 -3.44 -9.21
C LEU A 166 -15.12 -2.63 -10.41
N GLY A 167 -16.44 -2.59 -10.65
CA GLY A 167 -17.04 -2.00 -11.83
C GLY A 167 -16.98 -0.48 -11.88
N GLY A 168 -17.04 0.18 -10.72
CA GLY A 168 -17.19 1.63 -10.60
C GLY A 168 -18.64 2.08 -10.60
#